data_AF-A0A1J1GZM5-F1
#
_entry.id   AF-A0A1J1GZM5-F1
#
_cell.length_a   1.000
_cell.length_b   1.000
_cell.length_c   1.000
_cell.angle_alpha   90.00
_cell.angle_beta   90.00
_cell.angle_gamma   90.00
#
_symmetry.space_group_name_H-M   'P 1'
#
loop_
_entity.id
_entity.type
_entity.pdbx_description
1 polymer ?
#
loop_
_entity_poly.entity_id
_entity_poly.type
_entity_poly.pdbx_seq_one_letter_code
_entity_poly.pdbx_strand_id
1 'polypeptide(L)'
;MSNISNALIWELTKKNSCFLKKNKRGGSRVFSCDPYNVYCKNTPSNSGLVKDNCINVRILKRKPVLLVKKLNEKNGVVTKECKTKNIKNVEKLIEEYGKNEKEKNKRKLLKKYKRLFKVYCNTRKRNK
;
A
#
# COMPACT_ATOMS: atom_id res chain seq x y z
N MET A 1 -11.32 27.12 4.78
CA MET A 1 -11.83 25.76 5.03
C MET A 1 -11.62 24.93 3.78
N SER A 2 -10.85 23.85 3.81
CA SER A 2 -10.78 22.93 2.66
C SER A 2 -12.12 22.21 2.54
N ASN A 3 -12.69 22.21 1.34
CA ASN A 3 -13.98 21.57 1.04
C ASN A 3 -13.93 20.03 1.04
N ILE A 4 -12.74 19.43 1.16
CA ILE A 4 -12.52 17.99 1.10
C ILE A 4 -11.99 17.52 2.46
N SER A 5 -12.70 16.57 3.07
CA SER A 5 -12.29 15.89 4.30
C SER A 5 -12.10 14.38 4.07
N ASN A 6 -11.21 13.76 4.83
CA ASN A 6 -10.95 12.32 4.74
C ASN A 6 -12.19 11.48 5.08
N ALA A 7 -13.05 11.99 5.98
CA ALA A 7 -14.35 11.38 6.27
C ALA A 7 -15.29 11.43 5.07
N LEU A 8 -15.36 12.56 4.36
CA LEU A 8 -16.17 12.70 3.15
C LEU A 8 -15.68 11.76 2.04
N ILE A 9 -14.36 11.68 1.82
CA ILE A 9 -13.76 10.74 0.85
C ILE A 9 -14.16 9.29 1.17
N TRP A 10 -14.15 8.92 2.46
CA TRP A 10 -14.57 7.58 2.86
C TRP A 10 -16.05 7.33 2.57
N GLU A 11 -16.92 8.27 2.90
CA GLU A 11 -18.36 8.15 2.66
C GLU A 11 -18.69 7.97 1.17
N LEU A 12 -17.96 8.66 0.30
CA LEU A 12 -18.09 8.50 -1.16
C LEU A 12 -17.58 7.13 -1.64
N THR A 13 -16.43 6.67 -1.12
CA THR A 13 -15.71 5.53 -1.69
C THR A 13 -16.02 4.18 -1.02
N LYS A 14 -16.61 4.16 0.18
CA LYS A 14 -16.81 2.94 0.99
C LYS A 14 -17.60 1.84 0.27
N LYS A 15 -18.55 2.23 -0.59
CA LYS A 15 -19.40 1.33 -1.40
C LYS A 15 -19.12 1.45 -2.89
N ASN A 16 -18.60 2.59 -3.35
CA ASN A 16 -18.39 2.91 -4.76
C ASN A 16 -16.90 3.18 -5.05
N SER A 17 -16.12 2.11 -5.25
CA SER A 17 -14.71 2.21 -5.63
C SER A 17 -14.35 1.10 -6.62
N CYS A 18 -13.60 1.45 -7.67
CA CYS A 18 -13.06 0.49 -8.63
C CYS A 18 -12.07 -0.50 -8.00
N PHE A 19 -11.50 -0.15 -6.84
CA PHE A 19 -10.63 -1.02 -6.07
C PHE A 19 -11.40 -2.04 -5.22
N LEU A 20 -12.71 -1.92 -5.10
CA LEU A 20 -13.53 -2.81 -4.29
C LEU A 20 -13.76 -4.14 -5.00
N LYS A 21 -13.39 -5.24 -4.36
CA LYS A 21 -13.63 -6.60 -4.85
C LYS A 21 -14.44 -7.38 -3.83
N LYS A 22 -15.63 -7.81 -4.24
CA LYS A 22 -16.55 -8.63 -3.44
C LYS A 22 -16.61 -10.02 -4.04
N ASN A 23 -16.48 -11.06 -3.20
CA ASN A 23 -16.63 -12.44 -3.66
C ASN A 23 -18.11 -12.78 -3.77
N LYS A 24 -18.61 -13.03 -4.98
CA LYS A 24 -20.03 -13.38 -5.23
C LYS A 24 -20.45 -14.70 -4.57
N ARG A 25 -19.54 -15.67 -4.44
CA ARG A 25 -19.85 -17.02 -3.93
C ARG A 25 -19.62 -17.16 -2.42
N GLY A 26 -18.85 -16.26 -1.81
CA GLY A 26 -18.38 -16.39 -0.42
C GLY A 26 -18.94 -15.35 0.57
N GLY A 27 -19.94 -14.57 0.14
CA GLY A 27 -20.88 -13.75 0.95
C GLY A 27 -20.35 -12.62 1.82
N SER A 28 -19.25 -12.81 2.56
CA SER A 28 -18.95 -11.99 3.74
C SER A 28 -17.78 -11.02 3.55
N ARG A 29 -16.78 -11.36 2.72
CA ARG A 29 -15.51 -10.60 2.69
C ARG A 29 -15.43 -9.64 1.53
N VAL A 30 -15.25 -8.37 1.86
CA VAL A 30 -14.98 -7.28 0.92
C VAL A 30 -13.51 -6.88 1.02
N PHE A 31 -12.82 -6.95 -0.12
CA PHE A 31 -11.42 -6.56 -0.23
C PHE A 31 -11.29 -5.23 -0.95
N SER A 32 -10.27 -4.46 -0.58
CA SER A 32 -9.85 -3.26 -1.30
C SER A 32 -8.48 -3.51 -1.93
N CYS A 33 -8.41 -3.40 -3.24
CA CYS A 33 -7.21 -3.59 -4.05
C CYS A 33 -6.45 -2.28 -4.29
N ASP A 34 -6.61 -1.28 -3.42
CA ASP A 34 -5.95 0.03 -3.50
C ASP A 34 -4.41 -0.10 -3.45
N PRO A 35 -3.66 0.55 -4.37
CA PRO A 35 -2.22 0.74 -4.36
C PRO A 35 -1.56 0.84 -2.99
N TYR A 36 -2.10 1.64 -2.09
CA TYR A 36 -1.46 1.97 -0.82
C TYR A 36 -2.02 1.21 0.39
N ASN A 37 -2.96 0.28 0.18
CA ASN A 37 -3.52 -0.52 1.27
C ASN A 37 -2.61 -1.71 1.63
N VAL A 38 -2.15 -1.75 2.89
CA VAL A 38 -1.25 -2.80 3.40
C VAL A 38 -1.98 -4.13 3.67
N TYR A 39 -3.26 -4.04 4.09
CA TYR A 39 -4.05 -5.18 4.55
C TYR A 39 -5.06 -5.69 3.51
N CYS A 40 -5.26 -4.95 2.43
CA CYS A 40 -6.34 -5.15 1.44
C CYS A 40 -7.74 -5.18 2.09
N LYS A 41 -7.92 -4.53 3.24
CA LYS A 41 -9.19 -4.43 3.97
C LYS A 41 -9.92 -3.16 3.55
N ASN A 42 -11.24 -3.25 3.33
CA ASN A 42 -12.07 -2.07 3.07
C ASN A 42 -12.44 -1.36 4.39
N THR A 43 -11.50 -0.60 4.95
CA THR A 43 -11.72 0.24 6.14
C THR A 43 -11.08 1.60 5.91
N PRO A 44 -11.61 2.70 6.51
CA PRO A 44 -11.06 4.03 6.30
C PRO A 44 -9.60 4.11 6.75
N SER A 45 -9.28 3.46 7.86
CA SER A 45 -7.93 3.36 8.44
C SER A 45 -6.91 2.58 7.62
N ASN A 46 -7.33 1.81 6.62
CA ASN A 46 -6.42 1.07 5.72
C ASN A 46 -6.46 1.57 4.28
N SER A 47 -7.44 2.42 3.94
CA SER A 47 -7.60 2.97 2.61
C SER A 47 -6.51 4.00 2.33
N GLY A 48 -5.81 3.81 1.21
CA GLY A 48 -4.83 4.75 0.70
C GLY A 48 -5.46 5.98 0.06
N LEU A 49 -6.73 5.90 -0.33
CA LEU A 49 -7.50 7.05 -0.79
C LEU A 49 -7.79 8.03 0.35
N VAL A 50 -8.07 7.50 1.54
CA VAL A 50 -8.49 8.27 2.72
C VAL A 50 -7.31 8.82 3.51
N LYS A 51 -6.20 8.08 3.59
CA LYS A 51 -5.02 8.51 4.34
C LYS A 51 -4.16 9.48 3.53
N ASP A 52 -3.68 10.53 4.19
CA ASP A 52 -2.80 11.53 3.60
C ASP A 52 -1.40 10.95 3.31
N ASN A 53 -0.86 10.25 4.31
CA ASN A 53 0.45 9.61 4.25
C ASN A 53 0.30 8.09 4.29
N CYS A 54 0.86 7.40 3.30
CA CYS A 54 0.81 5.95 3.21
C CYS A 54 2.09 5.38 2.63
N ILE A 55 2.40 4.15 3.05
CA ILE A 55 3.44 3.35 2.43
C ILE A 55 2.91 1.93 2.15
N ASN A 56 3.27 1.37 1.02
CA ASN A 56 2.94 -0.02 0.68
C ASN A 56 4.01 -0.65 -0.19
N VAL A 57 4.11 -1.99 -0.15
CA VAL A 57 4.97 -2.73 -1.08
C VAL A 57 4.09 -3.37 -2.15
N ARG A 58 4.42 -3.14 -3.41
CA ARG A 58 3.75 -3.73 -4.57
C ARG A 58 4.75 -4.28 -5.57
N ILE A 59 4.23 -5.01 -6.55
CA ILE A 59 5.03 -5.48 -7.68
C ILE A 59 4.80 -4.52 -8.83
N LEU A 60 5.88 -4.02 -9.40
CA LEU A 60 5.88 -3.23 -10.62
C LEU A 60 6.90 -3.83 -11.57
N LYS A 61 6.50 -4.12 -12.81
CA LYS A 61 7.37 -4.75 -13.83
C LYS A 61 8.12 -5.98 -13.28
N ARG A 62 7.41 -6.86 -12.55
CA ARG A 62 7.92 -8.08 -11.89
C ARG A 62 8.97 -7.87 -10.79
N LYS A 63 9.12 -6.67 -10.24
CA LYS A 63 10.01 -6.39 -9.10
C LYS A 63 9.21 -5.83 -7.92
N PRO A 64 9.54 -6.20 -6.67
CA PRO A 64 8.97 -5.54 -5.51
C PRO A 64 9.47 -4.09 -5.41
N VAL A 65 8.56 -3.15 -5.21
CA VAL A 65 8.79 -1.71 -5.12
C VAL A 65 8.03 -1.17 -3.91
N LEU A 66 8.66 -0.27 -3.16
CA LEU A 66 8.00 0.48 -2.11
C LEU A 66 7.33 1.71 -2.72
N LEU A 67 6.02 1.79 -2.58
CA LEU A 67 5.20 2.93 -2.94
C LEU A 67 5.02 3.81 -1.72
N VAL A 68 5.25 5.10 -1.88
CA VAL A 68 5.07 6.11 -0.85
C VAL A 68 4.11 7.17 -1.38
N LYS A 69 3.08 7.48 -0.59
CA LYS A 69 2.18 8.62 -0.78
C LYS A 69 2.40 9.58 0.38
N LYS A 70 2.62 10.85 0.07
CA LYS A 70 2.73 11.92 1.06
C LYS A 70 1.90 13.12 0.62
N LEU A 71 1.20 13.74 1.56
CA LEU A 71 0.56 15.03 1.34
C LEU A 71 1.57 16.16 1.59
N ASN A 72 1.66 17.10 0.65
CA ASN A 72 2.47 18.31 0.79
C ASN A 72 1.69 19.41 1.51
N GLU A 73 2.41 20.41 2.02
CA GLU A 73 1.85 21.61 2.66
C GLU A 73 0.88 22.38 1.76
N LYS A 74 1.07 22.31 0.43
CA LYS A 74 0.18 22.91 -0.57
C LYS A 74 -1.02 22.03 -0.96
N ASN A 75 -1.40 21.05 -0.13
CA ASN A 75 -2.43 20.03 -0.42
C ASN A 75 -2.20 19.18 -1.69
N GLY A 76 -1.00 19.24 -2.27
CA GLY A 76 -0.62 18.37 -3.39
C GLY A 76 -0.22 16.98 -2.91
N VAL A 77 -0.61 15.94 -3.64
CA VAL A 77 -0.22 14.56 -3.34
C VAL A 77 1.08 14.23 -4.08
N VAL A 78 2.12 13.86 -3.34
CA VAL A 78 3.38 13.36 -3.89
C VAL A 78 3.43 11.85 -3.78
N THR A 79 3.66 11.20 -4.92
CA THR A 79 3.86 9.76 -5.00
C THR A 79 5.32 9.46 -5.35
N LYS A 80 5.96 8.58 -4.59
CA LYS A 80 7.32 8.10 -4.86
C LYS A 80 7.36 6.59 -4.99
N GLU A 81 8.20 6.11 -5.90
CA GLU A 81 8.49 4.70 -6.10
C GLU A 81 9.95 4.42 -5.75
N CYS A 82 10.19 3.71 -4.65
CA CYS A 82 11.53 3.34 -4.23
C CYS A 82 11.81 1.88 -4.62
N LYS A 83 12.82 1.69 -5.47
CA LYS A 83 13.25 0.38 -5.98
C LYS A 83 14.52 -0.04 -5.27
N THR A 84 14.51 -1.22 -4.67
CA THR A 84 15.70 -1.75 -4.00
C THR A 84 15.72 -3.26 -4.06
N LYS A 85 16.91 -3.84 -4.24
CA LYS A 85 17.12 -5.30 -4.24
C LYS A 85 17.48 -5.82 -2.84
N ASN A 86 18.17 -5.00 -2.05
CA ASN A 86 18.66 -5.36 -0.72
C ASN A 86 17.57 -5.15 0.34
N ILE A 87 17.33 -6.19 1.16
CA ILE A 87 16.35 -6.17 2.26
C ILE A 87 16.69 -5.08 3.29
N LYS A 88 17.97 -4.91 3.65
CA LYS A 88 18.42 -3.90 4.63
C LYS A 88 18.07 -2.48 4.18
N ASN A 89 18.20 -2.20 2.89
CA ASN A 89 17.86 -0.89 2.34
C ASN A 89 16.34 -0.66 2.33
N VAL A 90 15.54 -1.72 2.14
CA VAL A 90 14.08 -1.62 2.23
C VAL A 90 13.64 -1.36 3.68
N GLU A 91 14.29 -1.97 4.66
CA GLU A 91 14.06 -1.68 6.08
C GLU A 91 14.32 -0.20 6.38
N LYS A 92 15.48 0.34 5.96
CA LYS A 92 15.80 1.77 6.09
C LYS A 92 14.75 2.68 5.43
N LEU A 93 14.29 2.35 4.23
CA LEU A 93 13.26 3.13 3.54
C LEU A 93 11.91 3.06 4.26
N ILE A 94 11.53 1.90 4.82
CA ILE A 94 10.30 1.77 5.62
C ILE A 94 10.40 2.60 6.89
N GLU A 95 11.57 2.68 7.51
CA GLU A 95 11.80 3.54 8.69
C GLU A 95 11.74 5.03 8.33
N GLU A 96 12.37 5.42 7.22
CA GLU A 96 12.42 6.81 6.74
C GLU A 96 11.03 7.35 6.39
N TYR A 97 10.27 6.62 5.56
CA TYR A 97 8.96 7.06 5.06
C TYR A 97 7.80 6.66 5.98
N GLY A 98 8.01 5.69 6.88
CA GLY A 98 7.01 5.16 7.78
C GLY A 98 7.04 5.75 9.18
N LYS A 99 7.65 6.92 9.41
CA LYS A 99 7.77 7.53 10.75
C LYS A 99 6.45 7.55 11.54
N ASN A 100 5.35 7.90 10.86
CA ASN A 100 4.01 8.02 11.47
C ASN A 100 3.18 6.72 11.41
N GLU A 101 3.71 5.65 10.82
CA GLU A 101 2.99 4.38 10.69
C GLU A 101 3.25 3.45 11.88
N LYS A 102 2.25 2.64 12.22
CA LYS A 102 2.33 1.71 13.35
C LYS A 102 3.42 0.67 13.11
N GLU A 103 4.13 0.28 14.16
CA GLU A 103 5.19 -0.73 14.11
C GLU A 103 4.70 -2.07 13.52
N LYS A 104 3.46 -2.47 13.86
CA LYS A 104 2.81 -3.65 13.26
C LYS A 104 2.71 -3.56 11.73
N ASN A 105 2.48 -2.36 11.19
CA ASN A 105 2.39 -2.12 9.75
C ASN A 105 3.77 -2.20 9.10
N LYS A 106 4.81 -1.62 9.72
CA LYS A 106 6.21 -1.73 9.27
C LYS A 106 6.65 -3.19 9.16
N ARG A 107 6.44 -3.97 10.22
CA ARG A 107 6.71 -5.43 10.23
C ARG A 107 5.96 -6.17 9.13
N LYS A 108 4.70 -5.79 8.87
CA LYS A 108 3.89 -6.40 7.82
C LYS A 108 4.38 -6.04 6.41
N LEU A 109 4.82 -4.81 6.18
CA LEU A 109 5.41 -4.37 4.92
C LEU A 109 6.68 -5.15 4.61
N LEU A 110 7.54 -5.34 5.61
CA LEU A 110 8.74 -6.16 5.47
C LEU A 110 8.41 -7.62 5.13
N LYS A 111 7.44 -8.23 5.84
CA LYS A 111 6.95 -9.58 5.51
C LYS A 111 6.39 -9.65 4.08
N LYS A 112 5.64 -8.62 3.66
CA LYS A 112 5.09 -8.51 2.31
C LYS A 112 6.21 -8.43 1.27
N TYR A 113 7.23 -7.61 1.49
CA TYR A 113 8.40 -7.50 0.62
C TYR A 113 9.12 -8.85 0.47
N LYS A 114 9.46 -9.52 1.57
CA LYS A 114 10.12 -10.84 1.57
C LYS A 114 9.31 -11.87 0.77
N ARG A 115 7.99 -11.89 0.93
CA ARG A 115 7.09 -12.78 0.17
C ARG A 115 7.11 -12.47 -1.33
N LEU A 116 6.97 -11.21 -1.71
CA LEU A 116 6.97 -10.80 -3.11
C LEU A 116 8.33 -11.04 -3.77
N PHE A 117 9.42 -10.77 -3.06
CA PHE A 117 10.78 -11.06 -3.53
C PHE A 117 10.96 -12.57 -3.79
N LYS A 118 10.51 -13.44 -2.88
CA LYS A 118 10.57 -14.90 -3.07
C LYS A 118 9.81 -15.36 -4.31
N VAL A 119 8.63 -14.82 -4.58
CA VAL A 119 7.79 -15.25 -5.71
C VAL A 119 8.33 -14.73 -7.05
N TYR A 120 8.74 -13.47 -7.13
CA TYR A 120 9.02 -12.82 -8.41
C TYR A 120 10.51 -12.69 -8.75
N CYS A 121 11.41 -12.72 -7.77
CA CYS A 121 12.86 -12.59 -8.00
C CYS A 121 13.60 -13.93 -8.00
N ASN A 122 13.21 -14.90 -7.16
CA ASN A 122 13.90 -16.19 -7.08
C ASN A 122 13.52 -17.18 -8.19
N THR A 123 12.35 -17.02 -8.82
CA THR A 123 11.88 -17.88 -9.92
C THR A 123 12.73 -17.77 -11.19
N ARG A 124 13.57 -16.73 -11.33
CA ARG A 124 14.53 -16.58 -12.43
C ARG A 124 15.66 -17.62 -12.45
N LYS A 125 16.00 -18.23 -11.31
CA LYS A 125 17.12 -19.19 -11.25
C LYS A 125 16.76 -20.60 -11.73
N ARG A 126 15.47 -20.91 -11.92
CA ARG A 126 15.00 -22.27 -12.23
C ARG A 126 14.67 -22.53 -13.70
N ASN A 127 14.52 -21.47 -14.50
CA ASN A 127 14.08 -21.55 -15.91
C ASN A 127 15.18 -21.08 -16.89
N LYS A 128 16.44 -21.18 -16.48
CA LYS A 128 17.64 -21.07 -17.32
C LYS A 128 18.42 -22.35 -17.14
#